data_AF-A0A4U6QR12-F1
#
_entry.id   AF-A0A4U6QR12-F1
#
_cell.length_a   1.000
_cell.length_b   1.000
_cell.length_c   1.000
_cell.angle_alpha   90.00
_cell.angle_beta   90.00
_cell.angle_gamma   90.00
#
_symmetry.space_group_name_H-M   'P 1'
#
loop_
_entity.id
_entity.type
_entity.pdbx_description
1 polymer ?
#
loop_
_entity_poly.entity_id
_entity_poly.type
_entity_poly.pdbx_seq_one_letter_code
_entity_poly.pdbx_strand_id
1 'polypeptide(L)'
;MTTVELQEELHANTRRTRITYRGLVNGQQAAIKCYRKPIFGLIHWIRALRRGKKIRRAGGPVPPIVFAGWVASEKCFGYGTAFLEGYRPLRTVLGNETSRARQIGIIRLLGQTMGDAHKRGIEQLDGNLTNFLMGTEDRLSMVDEDDIRVHPGMLPLKVAISNLANVAARLPDEEMVEVLLTAYLEVAFVEKGSEWDSRAFWVSVKGWKQMLESKRASRNIAPERKFD
;
A
#
# COMPACT_ATOMS: atom_id res chain seq x y z
N MET A 1 6.68 -20.05 24.21
CA MET A 1 7.04 -18.62 24.13
C MET A 1 7.39 -18.33 22.67
N THR A 2 6.88 -17.27 22.06
CA THR A 2 7.21 -16.96 20.65
C THR A 2 8.60 -16.37 20.56
N THR A 3 9.49 -16.98 19.77
CA THR A 3 10.86 -16.49 19.54
C THR A 3 10.84 -15.49 18.38
N VAL A 4 11.44 -14.31 18.60
CA VAL A 4 11.54 -13.25 17.58
C VAL A 4 13.00 -12.83 17.46
N GLU A 5 13.55 -12.94 16.26
CA GLU A 5 14.91 -12.54 15.92
C GLU A 5 14.87 -11.50 14.82
N LEU A 6 15.42 -10.31 15.07
CA LEU A 6 15.52 -9.27 14.04
C LEU A 6 16.86 -9.40 13.33
N GLN A 7 16.86 -9.28 12.00
CA GLN A 7 18.04 -9.53 11.18
C GLN A 7 18.50 -8.26 10.45
N GLU A 8 17.58 -7.58 9.76
CA GLU A 8 17.91 -6.46 8.88
C GLU A 8 16.89 -5.33 9.03
N GLU A 9 17.32 -4.07 9.09
CA GLU A 9 16.44 -2.91 9.02
C GLU A 9 16.03 -2.66 7.55
N LEU A 10 14.74 -2.80 7.24
CA LEU A 10 14.20 -2.56 5.90
C LEU A 10 13.82 -1.09 5.69
N HIS A 11 13.28 -0.45 6.74
CA HIS A 11 12.82 0.93 6.67
C HIS A 11 12.70 1.54 8.07
N ALA A 12 13.02 2.82 8.21
CA ALA A 12 12.69 3.60 9.40
C ALA A 12 12.07 4.94 9.02
N ASN A 13 11.06 5.37 9.79
CA ASN A 13 10.59 6.75 9.67
C ASN A 13 11.66 7.73 10.16
N THR A 14 11.57 9.01 9.75
CA THR A 14 12.56 10.05 10.09
C THR A 14 12.85 10.17 11.59
N ARG A 15 11.80 10.03 12.43
CA ARG A 15 11.93 10.11 13.90
C ARG A 15 12.36 8.79 14.55
N ARG A 16 12.58 7.73 13.75
CA ARG A 16 12.91 6.35 14.17
C ARG A 16 12.02 5.79 15.27
N THR A 17 10.76 6.25 15.31
CA THR A 17 9.72 5.76 16.22
C THR A 17 8.99 4.56 15.64
N ARG A 18 9.13 4.32 14.33
CA ARG A 18 8.60 3.16 13.62
C ARG A 18 9.70 2.64 12.71
N ILE A 19 10.10 1.40 12.94
CA ILE A 19 11.13 0.73 12.15
C ILE A 19 10.59 -0.63 11.72
N THR A 20 10.71 -0.93 10.43
CA THR A 20 10.37 -2.22 9.86
C THR A 20 11.65 -3.00 9.66
N TYR A 21 11.67 -4.22 10.18
CA TYR A 21 12.77 -5.16 10.09
C TYR A 21 12.37 -6.38 9.26
N ARG A 22 13.34 -6.99 8.58
CA ARG A 22 13.29 -8.42 8.25
C ARG A 22 13.76 -9.19 9.48
N GLY A 23 13.08 -10.27 9.81
CA GLY A 23 13.44 -11.11 10.93
C GLY A 23 12.80 -12.48 10.85
N LEU A 24 12.96 -13.26 11.92
CA LEU A 24 12.37 -14.58 12.08
C LEU A 24 11.39 -14.56 13.25
N VAL A 25 10.23 -15.19 13.04
CA VAL A 25 9.25 -15.51 14.09
C VAL A 25 9.12 -17.01 14.14
N ASN A 26 9.61 -17.64 15.22
CA ASN A 26 9.71 -19.09 15.35
C ASN A 26 10.41 -19.74 14.13
N GLY A 27 11.49 -19.13 13.64
CA GLY A 27 12.25 -19.59 12.47
C GLY A 27 11.65 -19.25 11.10
N GLN A 28 10.44 -18.68 11.02
CA GLN A 28 9.81 -18.27 9.76
C GLN A 28 10.10 -16.80 9.44
N GLN A 29 10.42 -16.49 8.18
CA GLN A 29 10.69 -15.11 7.78
C GLN A 29 9.47 -14.19 7.92
N ALA A 30 9.71 -13.02 8.50
CA ALA A 30 8.68 -12.01 8.77
C ALA A 30 9.19 -10.60 8.48
N ALA A 31 8.29 -9.74 8.00
CA ALA A 31 8.46 -8.29 8.03
C ALA A 31 7.84 -7.76 9.33
N ILE A 32 8.66 -7.29 10.26
CA ILE A 32 8.28 -6.91 11.62
C ILE A 32 8.38 -5.39 11.78
N LYS A 33 7.23 -4.72 11.94
CA LYS A 33 7.16 -3.30 12.26
C LYS A 33 7.18 -3.10 13.77
N CYS A 34 8.27 -2.51 14.26
CA CYS A 34 8.44 -2.09 15.65
C CYS A 34 7.89 -0.69 15.85
N TYR A 35 6.91 -0.55 16.76
CA TYR A 35 6.42 0.73 17.24
C TYR A 35 7.09 1.05 18.58
N ARG A 36 8.00 2.03 18.55
CA ARG A 36 8.77 2.50 19.71
C ARG A 36 8.03 3.64 20.41
N LYS A 37 8.45 3.93 21.65
CA LYS A 37 7.80 4.80 22.66
C LYS A 37 6.58 4.13 23.31
N PRO A 38 6.54 3.96 24.65
CA PRO A 38 5.61 3.04 25.30
C PRO A 38 4.13 3.36 25.04
N ILE A 39 3.68 4.60 25.26
CA ILE A 39 2.26 4.96 25.12
C ILE A 39 1.85 5.09 23.64
N PHE A 40 2.55 5.92 22.87
CA PHE A 40 2.23 6.12 21.45
C PHE A 40 2.45 4.86 20.61
N GLY A 41 3.50 4.09 20.90
CA GLY A 41 3.79 2.83 20.24
C GLY A 41 2.71 1.79 20.48
N LEU A 42 2.19 1.67 21.71
CA LEU A 42 1.05 0.81 22.02
C LEU A 42 -0.19 1.20 21.21
N ILE A 43 -0.52 2.49 21.15
CA ILE A 43 -1.68 2.99 20.37
C ILE A 43 -1.54 2.64 18.90
N HIS A 44 -0.38 2.90 18.30
CA HIS A 44 -0.12 2.58 16.90
C HIS A 44 -0.16 1.07 16.64
N TRP A 45 0.41 0.27 17.53
CA TRP A 45 0.38 -1.18 17.43
C TRP A 45 -1.04 -1.76 17.50
N ILE A 46 -1.86 -1.32 18.47
CA ILE A 46 -3.26 -1.73 18.57
C ILE A 46 -4.02 -1.37 17.28
N ARG A 47 -3.77 -0.17 16.75
CA ARG A 47 -4.40 0.29 15.52
C ARG A 47 -4.01 -0.58 14.33
N ALA A 48 -2.72 -0.88 14.17
CA ALA A 48 -2.19 -1.75 13.13
C ALA A 48 -2.79 -3.16 13.23
N LEU A 49 -2.81 -3.76 14.43
CA LEU A 49 -3.37 -5.08 14.65
C LEU A 49 -4.88 -5.15 14.32
N ARG A 50 -5.65 -4.15 14.76
CA ARG A 50 -7.09 -4.08 14.49
C ARG A 50 -7.38 -3.90 12.99
N ARG A 51 -6.68 -2.98 12.33
CA ARG A 51 -6.84 -2.72 10.89
C ARG A 51 -6.37 -3.91 10.06
N GLY A 52 -5.22 -4.48 10.41
CA GLY A 52 -4.67 -5.69 9.80
C GLY A 52 -5.63 -6.88 9.87
N LYS A 53 -6.25 -7.14 11.02
CA LYS A 53 -7.28 -8.18 11.13
C LYS A 53 -8.50 -7.88 10.24
N LYS A 54 -8.94 -6.62 10.15
CA LYS A 54 -10.09 -6.23 9.32
C LYS A 54 -9.83 -6.43 7.83
N ILE A 55 -8.69 -5.97 7.30
CA ILE A 55 -8.38 -6.12 5.87
C ILE A 55 -8.31 -7.60 5.45
N ARG A 56 -7.72 -8.46 6.29
CA ARG A 56 -7.65 -9.90 6.01
C ARG A 56 -9.03 -10.55 6.04
N ARG A 57 -9.91 -10.15 6.97
CA ARG A 57 -11.30 -10.63 7.00
C ARG A 57 -12.10 -10.21 5.76
N ALA A 58 -11.81 -9.05 5.19
CA ALA A 58 -12.37 -8.61 3.91
C ALA A 58 -11.74 -9.34 2.69
N GLY A 59 -10.71 -10.16 2.91
CA GLY A 59 -9.96 -10.85 1.86
C GLY A 59 -9.08 -9.91 1.03
N GLY A 60 -8.53 -8.87 1.66
CA GLY A 60 -7.58 -7.97 1.01
C GLY A 60 -6.28 -8.67 0.61
N PRO A 61 -5.62 -8.21 -0.46
CA PRO A 61 -4.37 -8.80 -0.94
C PRO A 61 -3.20 -8.34 -0.06
N VAL A 62 -3.14 -8.81 1.19
CA VAL A 62 -2.07 -8.49 2.14
C VAL A 62 -1.43 -9.77 2.68
N PRO A 63 -0.15 -9.76 3.10
CA PRO A 63 0.49 -10.94 3.67
C PRO A 63 -0.22 -11.34 4.98
N PRO A 64 -0.22 -12.62 5.40
CA PRO A 64 -0.80 -13.01 6.68
C PRO A 64 -0.06 -12.39 7.89
N ILE A 65 -0.77 -12.16 9.00
CA ILE A 65 -0.14 -11.78 10.29
C ILE A 65 0.52 -13.03 10.84
N VAL A 66 1.82 -12.96 11.11
CA VAL A 66 2.60 -14.04 11.74
C VAL A 66 2.99 -13.72 13.18
N PHE A 67 2.97 -12.43 13.55
CA PHE A 67 3.32 -11.99 14.90
C PHE A 67 2.58 -10.72 15.30
N ALA A 68 2.18 -10.64 16.57
CA ALA A 68 1.78 -9.39 17.19
C ALA A 68 2.05 -9.48 18.69
N GLY A 69 2.98 -8.69 19.20
CA GLY A 69 3.35 -8.74 20.61
C GLY A 69 4.56 -7.89 20.95
N TRP A 70 5.09 -8.08 22.15
CA TRP A 70 6.30 -7.39 22.60
C TRP A 70 7.56 -8.03 21.98
N VAL A 71 8.47 -7.19 21.46
CA VAL A 71 9.78 -7.61 20.95
C VAL A 71 10.83 -7.19 21.98
N ALA A 72 11.39 -8.17 22.69
CA ALA A 72 12.26 -7.91 23.85
C ALA A 72 13.59 -7.25 23.47
N SER A 73 14.22 -7.69 22.38
CA SER A 73 15.50 -7.16 21.89
C SER A 73 15.46 -5.65 21.64
N GLU A 74 14.35 -5.16 21.08
CA GLU A 74 14.16 -3.76 20.71
C GLU A 74 13.29 -2.96 21.68
N LYS A 75 12.81 -3.60 22.75
CA LYS A 75 11.86 -3.03 23.73
C LYS A 75 10.71 -2.28 23.03
N CYS A 76 10.07 -2.94 22.07
CA CYS A 76 9.06 -2.35 21.19
C CYS A 76 7.77 -3.20 21.14
N PHE A 77 6.64 -2.60 20.76
CA PHE A 77 5.50 -3.37 20.29
C PHE A 77 5.71 -3.73 18.81
N GLY A 78 5.71 -5.02 18.48
CA GLY A 78 5.93 -5.52 17.13
C GLY A 78 4.64 -6.00 16.48
N TYR A 79 4.47 -5.65 15.21
CA TYR A 79 3.47 -6.23 14.31
C TYR A 79 4.18 -6.86 13.12
N GLY A 80 4.09 -8.18 13.00
CA GLY A 80 4.78 -8.98 12.00
C GLY A 80 3.83 -9.59 10.99
N THR A 81 4.16 -9.43 9.72
CA THR A 81 3.49 -10.12 8.60
C THR A 81 4.46 -11.08 7.93
N ALA A 82 3.96 -12.11 7.24
CA ALA A 82 4.83 -13.01 6.50
C ALA A 82 5.68 -12.23 5.51
N PHE A 83 6.97 -12.52 5.48
CA PHE A 83 7.86 -11.91 4.51
C PHE A 83 7.58 -12.51 3.14
N LEU A 84 7.34 -11.65 2.15
CA LEU A 84 7.07 -12.06 0.78
C LEU A 84 8.41 -12.19 0.03
N GLU A 85 9.02 -13.38 0.10
CA GLU A 85 10.30 -13.64 -0.57
C GLU A 85 10.19 -13.40 -2.08
N GLY A 86 11.19 -12.75 -2.66
CA GLY A 86 11.21 -12.40 -4.09
C GLY A 86 10.32 -11.21 -4.49
N TYR A 87 9.43 -10.74 -3.61
CA TYR A 87 8.61 -9.57 -3.92
C TYR A 87 9.45 -8.28 -3.91
N ARG A 88 9.06 -7.34 -4.77
CA ARG A 88 9.72 -6.03 -4.90
C ARG A 88 8.69 -4.89 -4.93
N PRO A 89 9.02 -3.70 -4.36
CA PRO A 89 8.15 -2.53 -4.45
C PRO A 89 7.85 -2.16 -5.91
N LEU A 90 6.58 -1.89 -6.21
CA LEU A 90 6.11 -1.65 -7.58
C LEU A 90 6.81 -0.46 -8.23
N ARG A 91 7.11 0.58 -7.45
CA ARG A 91 7.97 1.70 -7.88
C ARG A 91 9.31 1.22 -8.46
N THR A 92 9.98 0.31 -7.77
CA THR A 92 11.29 -0.22 -8.20
C THR A 92 11.14 -1.09 -9.43
N VAL A 93 10.11 -1.93 -9.47
CA VAL A 93 9.84 -2.79 -10.65
C VAL A 93 9.58 -1.93 -11.88
N LEU A 94 8.66 -0.96 -11.80
CA LEU A 94 8.34 -0.06 -12.91
C LEU A 94 9.54 0.81 -13.32
N GLY A 95 10.31 1.30 -12.35
CA GLY A 95 11.50 2.13 -12.62
C GLY A 95 12.63 1.38 -13.31
N ASN A 96 12.76 0.07 -13.07
CA ASN A 96 13.80 -0.77 -13.68
C ASN A 96 13.33 -1.51 -14.94
N GLU A 97 12.01 -1.59 -15.17
CA GLU A 97 11.45 -2.21 -16.37
C GLU A 97 11.68 -1.31 -17.58
N THR A 98 12.38 -1.82 -18.60
CA THR A 98 12.72 -1.09 -19.82
C THR A 98 11.65 -1.24 -20.90
N SER A 99 10.86 -2.31 -20.85
CA SER A 99 9.77 -2.53 -21.81
C SER A 99 8.53 -1.71 -21.43
N ARG A 100 8.19 -0.72 -22.25
CA ARG A 100 6.96 0.08 -22.09
C ARG A 100 5.71 -0.81 -22.07
N ALA A 101 5.63 -1.79 -22.97
CA ALA A 101 4.52 -2.75 -23.01
C ALA A 101 4.37 -3.51 -21.70
N ARG A 102 5.51 -3.90 -21.08
CA ARG A 102 5.51 -4.57 -19.79
C ARG A 102 5.09 -3.64 -18.65
N GLN A 103 5.58 -2.39 -18.63
CA GLN A 103 5.12 -1.39 -17.67
C GLN A 103 3.60 -1.21 -17.75
N ILE A 104 3.04 -1.08 -18.96
CA ILE A 104 1.60 -0.97 -19.20
C ILE A 104 0.84 -2.20 -18.67
N GLY A 105 1.37 -3.42 -18.91
CA GLY A 105 0.80 -4.64 -18.33
C GLY A 105 0.78 -4.64 -16.79
N ILE A 106 1.84 -4.13 -16.17
CA ILE A 106 1.92 -3.99 -14.70
C ILE A 106 0.90 -2.96 -14.19
N ILE A 107 0.72 -1.84 -14.89
CA ILE A 107 -0.28 -0.82 -14.54
C ILE A 107 -1.70 -1.39 -14.69
N ARG A 108 -1.96 -2.20 -15.72
CA ARG A 108 -3.23 -2.91 -15.88
C ARG A 108 -3.52 -3.80 -14.67
N LEU A 109 -2.55 -4.60 -14.25
CA LEU A 109 -2.65 -5.46 -13.06
C LEU A 109 -2.92 -4.67 -11.78
N LEU A 110 -2.27 -3.51 -11.62
CA LEU A 110 -2.52 -2.60 -10.50
C LEU A 110 -3.97 -2.11 -10.50
N GLY A 111 -4.51 -1.71 -11.66
CA GLY A 111 -5.89 -1.26 -11.81
C GLY A 111 -6.89 -2.35 -11.39
N GLN A 112 -6.69 -3.58 -11.86
CA GLN A 112 -7.50 -4.75 -11.50
C GLN A 112 -7.44 -5.04 -9.99
N THR A 113 -6.23 -5.01 -9.41
CA THR A 113 -6.00 -5.24 -7.97
C THR A 113 -6.73 -4.19 -7.12
N MET A 114 -6.68 -2.92 -7.52
CA MET A 114 -7.40 -1.84 -6.84
C MET A 114 -8.92 -1.99 -6.99
N GLY A 115 -9.40 -2.42 -8.17
CA GLY A 115 -10.81 -2.74 -8.41
C GLY A 115 -11.33 -3.81 -7.44
N ASP A 116 -10.59 -4.90 -7.29
CA ASP A 116 -10.93 -5.98 -6.36
C ASP A 116 -10.85 -5.55 -4.88
N ALA A 117 -9.85 -4.75 -4.51
CA ALA A 117 -9.76 -4.20 -3.16
C ALA A 117 -10.97 -3.29 -2.85
N HIS A 118 -11.36 -2.42 -3.77
CA HIS A 118 -12.47 -1.49 -3.60
C HIS A 118 -13.83 -2.21 -3.52
N LYS A 119 -14.03 -3.29 -4.28
CA LYS A 119 -15.21 -4.17 -4.14
C LYS A 119 -15.34 -4.78 -2.74
N ARG A 120 -14.22 -5.00 -2.06
CA ARG A 120 -14.17 -5.53 -0.69
C ARG A 120 -14.22 -4.43 0.37
N GLY A 121 -14.41 -3.17 -0.04
CA GLY A 121 -14.48 -2.02 0.86
C GLY A 121 -13.12 -1.58 1.39
N ILE A 122 -12.02 -1.96 0.74
CA ILE A 122 -10.66 -1.68 1.23
C ILE A 122 -10.16 -0.39 0.60
N GLU A 123 -9.82 0.60 1.43
CA GLU A 123 -9.30 1.91 1.04
C GLU A 123 -7.83 2.05 1.47
N GLN A 124 -6.91 2.14 0.50
CA GLN A 124 -5.48 2.36 0.74
C GLN A 124 -5.15 3.85 0.75
N LEU A 125 -5.13 4.47 1.94
CA LEU A 125 -4.93 5.92 2.05
C LEU A 125 -3.56 6.40 1.56
N ASP A 126 -2.54 5.54 1.59
CA ASP A 126 -1.23 5.86 1.04
C ASP A 126 -1.00 5.15 -0.30
N GLY A 127 -1.39 5.84 -1.39
CA GLY A 127 -1.24 5.38 -2.78
C GLY A 127 0.20 5.37 -3.29
N ASN A 128 1.22 5.41 -2.43
CA ASN A 128 2.61 5.27 -2.85
C ASN A 128 2.84 3.89 -3.49
N LEU A 129 3.46 3.86 -4.66
CA LEU A 129 3.80 2.63 -5.37
C LEU A 129 4.82 1.75 -4.62
N THR A 130 5.43 2.23 -3.53
CA THR A 130 6.21 1.38 -2.62
C THR A 130 5.36 0.47 -1.73
N ASN A 131 4.07 0.80 -1.54
CA ASN A 131 3.15 0.02 -0.70
C ASN A 131 2.45 -1.11 -1.46
N PHE A 132 2.78 -1.26 -2.75
CA PHE A 132 2.36 -2.37 -3.57
C PHE A 132 3.61 -3.18 -3.91
N LEU A 133 3.62 -4.44 -3.54
CA LEU A 133 4.72 -5.35 -3.79
C LEU A 133 4.31 -6.30 -4.92
N MET A 134 5.16 -6.44 -5.92
CA MET A 134 4.98 -7.36 -7.02
C MET A 134 5.84 -8.60 -6.81
N GLY A 135 5.21 -9.77 -6.85
CA GLY A 135 5.86 -11.07 -6.76
C GLY A 135 6.17 -11.66 -8.13
N THR A 136 6.80 -12.84 -8.09
CA THR A 136 6.84 -13.75 -9.24
C THR A 136 5.40 -14.14 -9.60
N GLU A 137 5.10 -14.29 -10.90
CA GLU A 137 3.75 -14.60 -11.44
C GLU A 137 2.75 -13.44 -11.44
N ASP A 138 3.18 -12.18 -11.49
CA ASP A 138 2.27 -11.04 -11.66
C ASP A 138 1.19 -10.95 -10.59
N ARG A 139 1.61 -11.22 -9.34
CA ARG A 139 0.77 -11.07 -8.15
C ARG A 139 1.16 -9.82 -7.39
N LEU A 140 0.17 -8.97 -7.11
CA LEU A 140 0.35 -7.80 -6.25
C LEU A 140 -0.11 -8.10 -4.83
N SER A 141 0.68 -7.65 -3.87
CA SER A 141 0.31 -7.60 -2.46
C SER A 141 0.47 -6.17 -1.94
N MET A 142 -0.51 -5.70 -1.20
CA MET A 142 -0.45 -4.44 -0.47
C MET A 142 0.30 -4.62 0.85
N VAL A 143 1.03 -3.60 1.26
CA VAL A 143 1.72 -3.50 2.56
C VAL A 143 1.46 -2.13 3.19
N ASP A 144 2.09 -1.89 4.35
CA ASP A 144 1.88 -0.71 5.21
C ASP A 144 0.42 -0.47 5.58
N GLU A 145 -0.17 -1.47 6.23
CA GLU A 145 -1.61 -1.55 6.54
C GLU A 145 -2.07 -0.59 7.66
N ASP A 146 -1.15 0.21 8.22
CA ASP A 146 -1.38 1.05 9.38
C ASP A 146 -2.54 2.01 9.20
N ASP A 147 -2.71 2.53 7.98
CA ASP A 147 -3.69 3.56 7.63
C ASP A 147 -4.81 3.08 6.72
N ILE A 148 -4.84 1.79 6.37
CA ILE A 148 -5.92 1.21 5.57
C ILE A 148 -7.25 1.28 6.34
N ARG A 149 -8.30 1.66 5.62
CA ARG A 149 -9.68 1.62 6.10
C ARG A 149 -10.43 0.49 5.41
N VAL A 150 -11.36 -0.11 6.15
CA VAL A 150 -12.26 -1.13 5.63
C VAL A 150 -13.68 -0.67 5.90
N HIS A 151 -14.42 -0.44 4.82
CA HIS A 151 -15.82 -0.02 4.82
C HIS A 151 -16.73 -1.26 4.81
N PRO A 152 -17.95 -1.17 5.38
CA PRO A 152 -18.95 -2.21 5.19
C PRO A 152 -19.36 -2.31 3.71
N GLY A 153 -19.19 -3.48 3.10
CA GLY A 153 -19.50 -3.66 1.68
C GLY A 153 -18.45 -3.00 0.79
N MET A 154 -18.88 -2.46 -0.35
CA MET A 154 -17.99 -1.81 -1.31
C MET A 154 -17.63 -0.38 -0.88
N LEU A 155 -16.56 0.17 -1.45
CA LEU A 155 -16.25 1.59 -1.25
C LEU A 155 -17.32 2.49 -1.86
N PRO A 156 -17.76 3.55 -1.16
CA PRO A 156 -18.61 4.59 -1.76
C PRO A 156 -17.92 5.22 -2.97
N LEU A 157 -18.66 5.52 -4.04
CA LEU A 157 -18.10 5.99 -5.31
C LEU A 157 -17.10 7.16 -5.15
N LYS A 158 -17.45 8.19 -4.37
CA LYS A 158 -16.56 9.34 -4.14
C LYS A 158 -15.23 8.95 -3.47
N VAL A 159 -15.28 7.97 -2.57
CA VAL A 159 -14.09 7.43 -1.89
C VAL A 159 -13.25 6.63 -2.88
N ALA A 160 -13.89 5.77 -3.67
CA ALA A 160 -13.22 4.96 -4.69
C ALA A 160 -12.51 5.82 -5.74
N ILE A 161 -13.17 6.87 -6.24
CA ILE A 161 -12.59 7.85 -7.18
C ILE A 161 -11.35 8.51 -6.58
N SER A 162 -11.47 9.06 -5.36
CA SER A 162 -10.35 9.76 -4.72
C SER A 162 -9.18 8.82 -4.39
N ASN A 163 -9.48 7.58 -3.99
CA ASN A 163 -8.48 6.58 -3.65
C ASN A 163 -7.71 6.09 -4.88
N LEU A 164 -8.41 5.77 -5.97
CA LEU A 164 -7.77 5.40 -7.25
C LEU A 164 -6.95 6.58 -7.79
N ALA A 165 -7.47 7.81 -7.71
CA ALA A 165 -6.78 9.00 -8.16
C ALA A 165 -5.47 9.26 -7.40
N ASN A 166 -5.39 8.92 -6.10
CA ASN A 166 -4.15 9.01 -5.31
C ASN A 166 -3.04 8.10 -5.87
N VAL A 167 -3.42 6.88 -6.28
CA VAL A 167 -2.49 5.94 -6.94
C VAL A 167 -2.12 6.43 -8.34
N ALA A 168 -3.12 6.81 -9.14
CA ALA A 168 -2.94 7.30 -10.50
C ALA A 168 -2.05 8.56 -10.58
N ALA A 169 -2.10 9.44 -9.58
CA ALA A 169 -1.26 10.63 -9.50
C ALA A 169 0.24 10.31 -9.46
N ARG A 170 0.64 9.08 -9.12
CA ARG A 170 2.05 8.63 -9.13
C ARG A 170 2.54 8.21 -10.52
N LEU A 171 1.63 8.11 -11.49
CA LEU A 171 1.95 7.64 -12.83
C LEU A 171 2.53 8.79 -13.68
N PRO A 172 3.58 8.51 -14.48
CA PRO A 172 4.36 9.54 -15.17
C PRO A 172 3.60 10.23 -16.31
N ASP A 173 2.61 9.58 -16.91
CA ASP A 173 1.91 10.07 -18.10
C ASP A 173 0.42 9.70 -18.07
N GLU A 174 -0.36 10.38 -18.92
CA GLU A 174 -1.82 10.19 -19.00
C GLU A 174 -2.21 8.83 -19.55
N GLU A 175 -1.43 8.26 -20.48
CA GLU A 175 -1.67 6.91 -21.03
C GLU A 175 -1.70 5.86 -19.91
N MET A 176 -0.72 5.87 -19.01
CA MET A 176 -0.71 4.95 -17.87
C MET A 176 -1.91 5.17 -16.93
N VAL A 177 -2.34 6.42 -16.73
CA VAL A 177 -3.53 6.72 -15.92
C VAL A 177 -4.79 6.15 -16.57
N GLU A 178 -4.92 6.28 -17.89
CA GLU A 178 -6.04 5.72 -18.66
C GLU A 178 -6.04 4.19 -18.63
N VAL A 179 -4.88 3.54 -18.75
CA VAL A 179 -4.75 2.09 -18.62
C VAL A 179 -5.16 1.62 -17.23
N LEU A 180 -4.68 2.31 -16.18
CA LEU A 180 -5.06 2.01 -14.80
C LEU A 180 -6.58 2.11 -14.63
N LEU A 181 -7.18 3.21 -15.11
CA LEU A 181 -8.61 3.47 -14.99
C LEU A 181 -9.43 2.43 -15.76
N THR A 182 -9.05 2.12 -17.00
CA THR A 182 -9.74 1.13 -17.84
C THR A 182 -9.73 -0.24 -17.17
N ALA A 183 -8.56 -0.69 -16.72
CA ALA A 183 -8.42 -1.97 -16.04
C ALA A 183 -9.16 -2.02 -14.70
N TYR A 184 -9.17 -0.89 -13.99
CA TYR A 184 -9.96 -0.73 -12.79
C TYR A 184 -11.46 -0.90 -13.09
N LEU A 185 -11.99 -0.25 -14.13
CA LEU A 185 -13.42 -0.30 -14.47
C LEU A 185 -13.86 -1.65 -15.07
N GLU A 186 -12.97 -2.41 -15.72
CA GLU A 186 -13.24 -3.79 -16.15
C GLU A 186 -13.59 -4.70 -14.97
N VAL A 187 -12.96 -4.46 -13.82
CA VAL A 187 -13.14 -5.24 -12.62
C VAL A 187 -14.19 -4.57 -11.73
N ALA A 188 -14.01 -3.30 -11.40
CA ALA A 188 -14.79 -2.58 -10.41
C ALA A 188 -16.29 -2.65 -10.71
N PHE A 189 -17.06 -2.83 -9.66
CA PHE A 189 -18.50 -2.72 -9.76
C PHE A 189 -18.90 -1.27 -9.47
N VAL A 190 -19.73 -0.69 -10.34
CA VAL A 190 -20.37 0.60 -10.06
C VAL A 190 -21.62 0.29 -9.25
N GLU A 191 -21.74 0.86 -8.04
CA GLU A 191 -22.90 0.66 -7.18
C GLU A 191 -24.20 0.87 -7.97
N LYS A 192 -25.23 0.06 -7.71
CA LYS A 192 -26.51 0.15 -8.44
C LYS A 192 -27.09 1.57 -8.32
N GLY A 193 -27.24 2.26 -9.44
CA GLY A 193 -27.73 3.65 -9.49
C GLY A 193 -26.63 4.72 -9.39
N SER A 194 -25.37 4.33 -9.36
CA SER A 194 -24.22 5.23 -9.53
C SER A 194 -23.63 5.06 -10.93
N GLU A 195 -23.04 6.12 -11.46
CA GLU A 195 -22.23 6.08 -12.68
C GLU A 195 -20.83 6.58 -12.34
N TRP A 196 -19.81 6.00 -12.99
CA TRP A 196 -18.44 6.47 -12.80
C TRP A 196 -18.27 7.88 -13.37
N ASP A 197 -17.81 8.81 -12.53
CA ASP A 197 -17.54 10.19 -12.94
C ASP A 197 -16.07 10.35 -13.35
N SER A 198 -15.80 10.16 -14.65
CA SER A 198 -14.47 10.33 -15.23
C SER A 198 -13.92 11.74 -15.05
N ARG A 199 -14.78 12.77 -15.04
CA ARG A 199 -14.33 14.16 -14.84
C ARG A 199 -13.85 14.34 -13.40
N ALA A 200 -14.62 13.89 -12.43
CA ALA A 200 -14.23 13.94 -11.02
C ALA A 200 -12.93 13.16 -10.76
N PHE A 201 -12.75 12.01 -11.41
CA PHE A 201 -11.50 11.25 -11.33
C PHE A 201 -10.30 12.08 -11.80
N TRP A 202 -10.33 12.63 -13.01
CA TRP A 202 -9.21 13.42 -13.53
C TRP A 202 -8.95 14.71 -12.73
N VAL A 203 -10.00 15.37 -12.24
CA VAL A 203 -9.86 16.50 -11.30
C VAL A 203 -9.15 16.05 -10.03
N SER A 204 -9.53 14.90 -9.47
CA SER A 204 -8.87 14.35 -8.29
C SER A 204 -7.42 13.94 -8.55
N VAL A 205 -7.10 13.39 -9.72
CA VAL A 205 -5.71 13.05 -10.11
C VAL A 205 -4.84 14.30 -10.12
N LYS A 206 -5.32 15.38 -10.76
CA LYS A 206 -4.61 16.68 -10.79
C LYS A 206 -4.41 17.25 -9.39
N GLY A 207 -5.45 17.21 -8.55
CA GLY A 207 -5.37 17.67 -7.16
C GLY A 207 -4.32 16.89 -6.34
N TRP A 208 -4.27 15.56 -6.48
CA TRP A 208 -3.23 14.75 -5.83
C TRP A 208 -1.83 15.08 -6.35
N LYS A 209 -1.63 15.21 -7.67
CA LYS A 209 -0.34 15.60 -8.26
C LYS A 209 0.19 16.92 -7.68
N GLN A 210 -0.64 17.96 -7.68
CA GLN A 210 -0.29 19.28 -7.12
C GLN A 210 0.06 19.22 -5.63
N MET A 211 -0.69 18.44 -4.84
CA MET A 211 -0.40 18.28 -3.42
C MET A 211 0.93 17.55 -3.18
N LEU A 212 1.22 16.51 -3.97
CA LEU A 212 2.47 15.75 -3.90
C LEU A 212 3.68 16.62 -4.29
N GLU A 213 3.56 17.39 -5.37
CA GLU A 213 4.57 18.37 -5.80
C GLU A 213 4.85 19.42 -4.71
N SER A 214 3.79 20.02 -4.15
CA SER A 214 3.91 21.00 -3.06
C SER A 214 4.63 20.40 -1.84
N LYS A 215 4.31 19.15 -1.50
CA LYS A 215 4.95 18.41 -0.40
C LYS A 215 6.42 18.06 -0.68
N ARG A 216 6.81 17.86 -1.93
CA ARG A 216 8.22 17.64 -2.33
C ARG A 216 9.00 18.94 -2.27
N ALA A 217 8.44 20.02 -2.82
CA ALA A 217 9.03 21.35 -2.79
C ALA A 217 9.29 21.80 -1.34
N SER A 218 8.33 21.59 -0.44
CA SER A 218 8.49 21.93 0.99
C SER A 218 9.56 21.09 1.71
N ARG A 219 10.10 20.05 1.08
CA ARG A 219 11.12 19.14 1.60
C ARG A 219 12.44 19.22 0.83
N ASN A 220 12.58 20.16 -0.10
CA ASN A 220 13.72 20.27 -1.02
C ASN A 220 14.05 18.95 -1.75
N ILE A 221 13.01 18.18 -2.10
CA ILE A 221 13.14 16.95 -2.89
C ILE A 221 12.97 17.32 -4.37
N ALA A 222 13.73 16.66 -5.25
CA ALA A 222 13.64 16.86 -6.69
C ALA A 222 12.17 16.80 -7.20
N PRO A 223 11.77 17.70 -8.10
CA PRO A 223 10.37 17.93 -8.45
C PRO A 223 9.73 16.73 -9.15
N GLU A 224 10.45 16.10 -10.07
CA GLU A 224 9.96 14.95 -10.83
C GLU A 224 10.75 13.68 -10.52
N ARG A 225 10.02 12.67 -10.04
CA ARG A 225 10.49 11.30 -9.95
C ARG A 225 9.41 10.43 -10.57
N LYS A 226 9.77 9.67 -11.62
CA LYS A 226 8.85 8.70 -12.21
C LYS A 226 8.39 7.72 -11.13
N PHE A 227 7.10 7.39 -11.13
CA PHE A 227 6.51 6.42 -10.21
C PHE A 227 6.61 6.81 -8.71
N ASP A 228 6.53 8.11 -8.39
CA ASP A 228 6.63 8.67 -7.02
C ASP A 228 5.49 9.62 -6.69
#